data_AF-A0AA50TS80-F1
#
_entry.id   AF-A0AA50TS80-F1
#
_cell.length_a   1.000
_cell.length_b   1.000
_cell.length_c   1.000
_cell.angle_alpha   90.00
_cell.angle_beta   90.00
_cell.angle_gamma   90.00
#
_symmetry.space_group_name_H-M   'P 1'
#
loop_
_entity.id
_entity.type
_entity.pdbx_description
1 polymer ?
#
loop_
_entity_poly.entity_id
_entity_poly.type
_entity_poly.pdbx_seq_one_letter_code
_entity_poly.pdbx_strand_id
1 'polypeptide(L)'
;KFGIPLGITSVVVVGGLSREEQGFKLRLGCEIVIATPGRLIDVLENRYLVLNRCTYVVLDEADRMIDMGFEPDVQKILEYMPVSNIKPDSDAAEDASVLLANYNTKKKYRQTVMFTATMPPAVERLARSYLRRPAIVYIGSVGKPVDRT
;
A
#
# COMPACT_ATOMS: atom_id res chain seq x y z
N LYS A 1 -13.42 -13.64 -2.29
CA LYS A 1 -13.99 -14.22 -1.04
C LYS A 1 -14.59 -13.15 -0.13
N PHE A 2 -13.82 -12.16 0.35
CA PHE A 2 -14.33 -11.13 1.28
C PHE A 2 -15.10 -9.98 0.61
N GLY A 3 -14.65 -9.50 -0.56
CA GLY A 3 -15.28 -8.34 -1.21
C GLY A 3 -16.65 -8.64 -1.82
N ILE A 4 -16.81 -9.80 -2.46
CA ILE A 4 -18.03 -10.16 -3.21
C ILE A 4 -19.32 -10.09 -2.35
N PRO A 5 -19.38 -10.67 -1.13
CA PRO A 5 -20.57 -10.56 -0.30
C PRO A 5 -20.91 -9.13 0.16
N LEU A 6 -19.94 -8.22 0.10
CA LEU A 6 -20.07 -6.81 0.50
C LEU A 6 -20.28 -5.87 -0.69
N GLY A 7 -20.35 -6.41 -1.92
CA GLY A 7 -20.42 -5.60 -3.13
C GLY A 7 -19.14 -4.81 -3.43
N ILE A 8 -18.00 -5.24 -2.89
CA ILE A 8 -16.68 -4.63 -3.13
C ILE A 8 -15.99 -5.39 -4.26
N THR A 9 -15.63 -4.65 -5.31
CA THR A 9 -14.92 -5.17 -6.47
C THR A 9 -13.40 -5.01 -6.33
N SER A 10 -12.67 -5.99 -6.84
CA SER A 10 -11.21 -6.00 -6.80
C SER A 10 -10.63 -6.34 -8.17
N VAL A 11 -9.59 -5.64 -8.59
CA VAL A 11 -8.87 -5.89 -9.85
C VAL A 11 -7.41 -6.24 -9.56
N VAL A 12 -6.89 -7.25 -10.26
CA VAL A 12 -5.51 -7.69 -10.15
C VAL A 12 -4.71 -7.12 -11.32
N VAL A 13 -3.59 -6.46 -11.00
CA VAL A 13 -2.73 -5.71 -11.93
C VAL A 13 -1.31 -6.25 -11.83
N VAL A 14 -1.03 -7.35 -12.54
CA VAL A 14 0.25 -8.08 -12.45
C VAL A 14 0.80 -8.46 -13.82
N GLY A 15 2.08 -8.85 -13.86
CA GLY A 15 2.73 -9.41 -15.04
C GLY A 15 2.09 -10.70 -15.56
N GLY A 16 2.42 -11.11 -16.78
CA GLY A 16 1.94 -12.38 -17.37
C GLY A 16 0.51 -12.36 -17.92
N LEU A 17 -0.24 -11.27 -17.71
CA LEU A 17 -1.60 -11.07 -18.23
C LEU A 17 -1.67 -9.92 -19.24
N SER A 18 -2.67 -9.96 -20.13
CA SER A 18 -2.90 -8.93 -21.16
C SER A 18 -3.12 -7.55 -20.55
N ARG A 19 -2.39 -6.55 -21.07
CA ARG A 19 -2.52 -5.15 -20.65
C ARG A 19 -3.90 -4.58 -20.99
N GLU A 20 -4.44 -4.94 -22.16
CA GLU A 20 -5.75 -4.45 -22.61
C GLU A 20 -6.88 -4.97 -21.72
N GLU A 21 -6.83 -6.25 -21.34
CA GLU A 21 -7.83 -6.85 -20.46
C GLU A 21 -7.80 -6.21 -19.06
N GLN A 22 -6.61 -6.00 -18.50
CA GLN A 22 -6.46 -5.29 -17.23
C GLN A 22 -6.95 -3.85 -17.32
N GLY A 23 -6.59 -3.13 -18.39
CA GLY A 23 -7.06 -1.77 -18.64
C GLY A 23 -8.59 -1.69 -18.77
N PHE A 24 -9.22 -2.66 -19.45
CA PHE A 24 -10.67 -2.74 -19.54
C PHE A 24 -11.33 -2.97 -18.17
N LYS A 25 -10.80 -3.91 -17.36
CA LYS A 25 -11.29 -4.17 -16.00
C LYS A 25 -11.16 -2.94 -15.10
N LEU A 26 -10.07 -2.19 -15.20
CA LEU A 26 -9.87 -0.95 -14.44
C LEU A 26 -10.88 0.15 -14.85
N ARG A 27 -11.27 0.22 -16.13
CA ARG A 27 -12.27 1.19 -16.63
C ARG A 27 -13.68 0.94 -16.10
N LEU A 28 -14.01 -0.29 -15.71
CA LEU A 28 -15.29 -0.60 -15.05
C LEU A 28 -15.40 0.00 -13.65
N GLY A 29 -14.29 0.50 -13.09
CA GLY A 29 -14.18 0.94 -11.71
C GLY A 29 -13.86 -0.22 -10.79
N CYS A 30 -13.08 0.06 -9.74
CA CYS A 30 -12.85 -0.90 -8.66
C CYS A 30 -12.60 -0.22 -7.32
N GLU A 31 -12.92 -0.91 -6.23
CA GLU A 31 -12.64 -0.44 -4.87
C GLU A 31 -11.24 -0.85 -4.39
N ILE A 32 -10.74 -2.00 -4.86
CA ILE A 32 -9.44 -2.56 -4.44
C ILE A 32 -8.60 -2.92 -5.67
N VAL A 33 -7.36 -2.44 -5.71
CA VAL A 33 -6.36 -2.87 -6.70
C VAL A 33 -5.28 -3.68 -5.97
N ILE A 34 -4.99 -4.88 -6.47
CA ILE A 34 -3.87 -5.72 -6.02
C ILE A 34 -2.86 -5.76 -7.17
N ALA A 35 -1.62 -5.31 -6.94
CA ALA A 35 -0.68 -5.12 -8.03
C ALA A 35 0.77 -5.48 -7.68
N THR A 36 1.56 -5.81 -8.70
CA THR A 36 3.03 -5.84 -8.58
C THR A 36 3.61 -4.48 -9.00
N PRO A 37 4.73 -4.01 -8.41
CA PRO A 37 5.22 -2.63 -8.60
C PRO A 37 5.39 -2.23 -10.07
N GLY A 38 6.11 -3.02 -10.86
CA GLY A 38 6.35 -2.70 -12.27
C GLY A 38 5.06 -2.58 -13.10
N ARG A 39 4.09 -3.49 -12.90
CA ARG A 39 2.81 -3.43 -13.64
C ARG A 39 1.92 -2.28 -13.13
N LEU A 40 2.00 -1.93 -11.85
CA LEU A 40 1.27 -0.79 -11.30
C LEU A 40 1.76 0.53 -11.89
N ILE A 41 3.07 0.70 -12.03
CA ILE A 41 3.65 1.90 -12.68
C ILE A 41 3.18 2.02 -14.12
N ASP A 42 3.26 0.93 -14.89
CA ASP A 42 2.78 0.91 -16.28
C ASP A 42 1.35 1.47 -16.38
N VAL A 43 0.43 1.03 -15.51
CA VAL A 43 -0.97 1.49 -15.58
C VAL A 43 -1.18 2.91 -15.06
N LEU A 44 -0.35 3.39 -14.14
CA LEU A 44 -0.39 4.77 -13.63
C LEU A 44 0.16 5.75 -14.67
N GLU A 45 1.29 5.44 -15.31
CA GLU A 45 1.91 6.25 -16.36
C GLU A 45 1.00 6.41 -17.57
N ASN A 46 0.37 5.32 -18.00
CA ASN A 46 -0.57 5.33 -19.12
C ASN A 46 -1.97 5.84 -18.73
N ARG A 47 -2.17 6.27 -17.47
CA ARG A 47 -3.45 6.77 -16.94
C ARG A 47 -4.63 5.79 -17.09
N TYR A 48 -4.36 4.49 -17.11
CA TYR A 48 -5.42 3.47 -16.99
C TYR A 48 -6.00 3.42 -15.58
N LEU A 49 -5.23 3.88 -14.59
CA LEU A 49 -5.62 4.00 -13.19
C LEU A 49 -5.15 5.35 -12.63
N VAL A 50 -5.90 5.91 -11.69
CA VAL A 50 -5.48 7.07 -10.87
C VAL A 50 -5.77 6.80 -9.40
N LEU A 51 -4.95 7.34 -8.49
CA LEU A 51 -5.02 7.08 -7.05
C LEU A 51 -5.66 8.23 -6.24
N ASN A 52 -6.39 9.13 -6.91
CA ASN A 52 -6.95 10.34 -6.28
C ASN A 52 -7.86 10.09 -5.07
N ARG A 53 -8.50 8.91 -4.99
CA ARG A 53 -9.38 8.50 -3.88
C ARG A 53 -8.75 7.43 -2.99
N CYS A 54 -7.47 7.11 -3.19
CA CYS A 54 -6.79 6.08 -2.42
C CYS A 54 -6.53 6.58 -1.00
N THR A 55 -7.21 5.96 -0.03
CA THR A 55 -7.04 6.24 1.41
C THR A 55 -6.40 5.06 2.16
N TYR A 56 -5.99 4.01 1.46
CA TYR A 56 -5.42 2.81 2.06
C TYR A 56 -4.30 2.27 1.17
N VAL A 57 -3.10 2.11 1.74
CA VAL A 57 -1.90 1.64 1.04
C VAL A 57 -1.36 0.43 1.81
N VAL A 58 -1.01 -0.63 1.09
CA VAL A 58 -0.38 -1.81 1.68
C VAL A 58 0.88 -2.12 0.89
N LEU A 59 1.99 -2.29 1.62
CA LEU A 59 3.25 -2.82 1.11
C LEU A 59 3.44 -4.19 1.76
N ASP A 60 3.27 -5.26 0.99
CA ASP A 60 3.41 -6.64 1.46
C ASP A 60 4.75 -7.23 1.01
N GLU A 61 5.38 -8.05 1.86
CA GLU A 61 6.75 -8.56 1.69
C GLU A 61 7.75 -7.46 1.25
N ALA A 62 7.81 -6.35 2.01
CA ALA A 62 8.59 -5.17 1.63
C ALA A 62 10.10 -5.44 1.49
N ASP A 63 10.67 -6.31 2.32
CA ASP A 63 12.03 -6.79 2.18
C ASP A 63 12.26 -7.50 0.84
N ARG A 64 11.35 -8.39 0.41
CA ARG A 64 11.45 -9.01 -0.92
C ARG A 64 11.35 -8.01 -2.06
N MET A 65 10.51 -6.98 -1.94
CA MET A 65 10.46 -5.93 -2.95
C MET A 65 11.82 -5.24 -3.10
N ILE A 66 12.54 -5.00 -2.00
CA ILE A 66 13.90 -4.47 -2.03
C ILE A 66 14.87 -5.47 -2.66
N ASP A 67 14.83 -6.75 -2.27
CA ASP A 67 15.72 -7.79 -2.81
C ASP A 67 15.56 -7.95 -4.33
N MET A 68 14.35 -7.75 -4.85
CA MET A 68 14.05 -7.77 -6.28
C MET A 68 14.41 -6.47 -7.00
N GLY A 69 14.93 -5.46 -6.29
CA GLY A 69 15.33 -4.17 -6.87
C GLY A 69 14.16 -3.22 -7.16
N PHE A 70 12.98 -3.44 -6.59
CA PHE A 70 11.80 -2.60 -6.81
C PHE A 70 11.75 -1.33 -5.93
N GLU A 71 12.82 -0.99 -5.19
CA GLU A 71 12.85 0.26 -4.40
C GLU A 71 12.51 1.50 -5.25
N PRO A 72 13.11 1.71 -6.46
CA PRO A 72 12.78 2.87 -7.30
C PRO A 72 11.34 2.86 -7.78
N ASP A 73 10.83 1.68 -8.15
CA ASP A 73 9.44 1.49 -8.58
C ASP A 73 8.45 1.88 -7.48
N VAL A 74 8.66 1.36 -6.27
CA VAL A 74 7.79 1.65 -5.13
C VAL A 74 7.89 3.13 -4.75
N GLN A 75 9.06 3.76 -4.83
CA GLN A 75 9.18 5.20 -4.61
C GLN A 75 8.38 6.00 -5.64
N LYS A 76 8.47 5.64 -6.92
CA LYS A 76 7.72 6.29 -8.00
C LYS A 76 6.21 6.14 -7.85
N ILE A 77 5.72 4.99 -7.40
CA ILE A 77 4.29 4.77 -7.10
C ILE A 77 3.79 5.77 -6.05
N LEU A 78 4.61 6.10 -5.04
CA LEU A 78 4.24 7.04 -3.99
C LEU A 78 3.96 8.45 -4.54
N GLU A 79 4.65 8.85 -5.60
CA GLU A 79 4.50 10.16 -6.24
C GLU A 79 3.11 10.33 -6.92
N TYR A 80 2.46 9.23 -7.30
CA TYR A 80 1.10 9.23 -7.83
C TYR A 80 0.03 9.35 -6.73
N MET A 81 0.40 9.20 -5.46
CA MET A 81 -0.55 9.34 -4.36
C MET A 81 -0.81 10.82 -4.04
N PRO A 82 -2.04 11.20 -3.69
CA PRO A 82 -2.33 12.55 -3.24
C PRO A 82 -1.53 12.87 -1.97
N VAL A 83 -0.85 14.02 -1.97
CA VAL A 83 -0.08 14.49 -0.80
C VAL A 83 -0.98 15.09 0.28
N SER A 84 -2.17 15.54 -0.09
CA SER A 84 -3.11 16.25 0.80
C SER A 84 -3.80 15.35 1.83
N ASN A 85 -3.78 14.03 1.64
CA ASN A 85 -4.40 13.09 2.56
C ASN A 85 -3.37 12.36 3.45
N ILE A 86 -2.11 12.79 3.51
CA ILE A 86 -1.14 12.23 4.44
C ILE A 86 -1.44 12.64 5.88
N LYS A 87 -1.15 11.77 6.86
CA LYS A 87 -1.23 12.14 8.28
C LYS A 87 -0.20 13.24 8.60
N PRO A 88 -0.51 14.16 9.54
CA PRO A 88 0.47 15.13 10.03
C PRO A 88 1.64 14.41 10.70
N ASP A 89 2.84 14.99 10.62
CA ASP A 89 4.01 14.44 11.32
C ASP A 89 4.11 15.04 12.73
N SER A 90 3.17 14.65 13.59
CA SER A 90 3.03 15.14 14.97
C SER A 90 2.43 14.05 15.85
N ASP A 91 2.41 14.23 17.17
CA ASP A 91 1.84 13.29 18.14
C ASP A 91 0.34 13.01 17.85
N ALA A 92 -0.35 13.90 17.13
CA ALA A 92 -1.72 13.66 16.66
C ALA A 92 -1.85 12.45 15.70
N ALA A 93 -0.75 11.97 15.11
CA ALA A 93 -0.75 10.81 14.22
C ALA A 93 -0.74 9.45 14.94
N GLU A 94 -0.61 9.47 16.27
CA GLU A 94 -0.69 8.28 17.13
C GLU A 94 -1.76 8.40 18.23
N ASP A 95 -2.39 9.58 18.38
CA ASP A 95 -3.52 9.77 19.27
C ASP A 95 -4.78 9.05 18.74
N ALA A 96 -5.23 8.04 19.48
CA ALA A 96 -6.37 7.22 19.10
C ALA A 96 -7.68 8.01 18.96
N SER A 97 -7.89 9.03 19.79
CA SER A 97 -9.12 9.83 19.77
C SER A 97 -9.18 10.71 18.52
N VAL A 98 -8.07 11.35 18.18
CA VAL A 98 -7.92 12.20 16.98
C VAL A 98 -8.04 11.36 15.71
N LEU A 99 -7.36 10.21 15.67
CA LEU A 99 -7.43 9.30 14.53
C LEU A 99 -8.83 8.74 14.32
N LEU A 100 -9.53 8.34 15.37
CA LEU A 100 -10.89 7.81 15.28
C LEU A 100 -11.88 8.88 14.82
N ALA A 101 -11.76 10.11 15.34
CA ALA A 101 -12.56 11.24 14.89
C ALA A 101 -12.35 11.53 13.39
N ASN A 102 -11.10 11.51 12.92
CA ASN A 102 -10.76 11.71 11.51
C ASN A 102 -11.27 10.56 10.60
N TYR A 103 -11.21 9.32 11.07
CA TYR A 103 -11.56 8.13 10.29
C TYR A 103 -13.00 8.14 9.74
N ASN A 104 -13.92 8.70 10.51
CA ASN A 104 -15.34 8.80 10.17
C ASN A 104 -15.67 9.96 9.20
N THR A 105 -14.66 10.74 8.80
CA THR A 105 -14.84 11.85 7.86
C THR A 105 -14.64 11.41 6.40
N LYS A 106 -15.23 12.17 5.48
CA LYS A 106 -15.00 12.00 4.02
C LYS A 106 -13.58 12.37 3.59
N LYS A 107 -12.86 13.16 4.39
CA LYS A 107 -11.49 13.64 4.11
C LYS A 107 -10.49 13.02 5.10
N LYS A 108 -10.67 11.73 5.38
CA LYS A 108 -9.79 10.99 6.28
C LYS A 108 -8.37 10.92 5.73
N TYR A 109 -7.39 10.87 6.62
CA TYR A 109 -6.01 10.62 6.24
C TYR A 109 -5.85 9.21 5.69
N ARG A 110 -4.94 9.04 4.73
CA ARG A 110 -4.54 7.73 4.24
C ARG A 110 -3.91 6.92 5.38
N GLN A 111 -4.19 5.63 5.37
CA GLN A 111 -3.52 4.67 6.22
C GLN A 111 -2.60 3.83 5.37
N THR A 112 -1.40 3.61 5.86
CA THR A 112 -0.39 2.80 5.19
C THR A 112 -0.03 1.67 6.13
N VAL A 113 -0.04 0.45 5.61
CA VAL A 113 0.42 -0.76 6.31
C VAL A 113 1.62 -1.32 5.55
N MET A 114 2.63 -1.75 6.29
CA MET A 114 3.80 -2.42 5.74
C MET A 114 4.00 -3.75 6.45
N PHE A 115 4.12 -4.83 5.69
CA PHE A 115 4.49 -6.15 6.16
C PHE A 115 5.88 -6.49 5.65
N THR A 116 6.73 -6.98 6.53
CA THR A 116 8.12 -7.35 6.23
C THR A 116 8.61 -8.33 7.28
N ALA A 117 9.45 -9.30 6.89
CA ALA A 117 10.06 -10.24 7.83
C ALA A 117 11.34 -9.67 8.43
N THR A 118 12.04 -8.82 7.67
CA THR A 118 13.30 -8.18 8.06
C THR A 118 13.24 -6.65 7.93
N MET A 119 14.14 -5.95 8.61
CA MET A 119 14.24 -4.48 8.57
C MET A 119 15.66 -4.03 8.16
N PRO A 120 16.14 -4.33 6.95
CA PRO A 120 17.37 -3.73 6.45
C PRO A 120 17.18 -2.21 6.22
N PRO A 121 18.27 -1.42 6.13
CA PRO A 121 18.19 0.03 5.98
C PRO A 121 17.32 0.51 4.80
N ALA A 122 17.22 -0.27 3.73
CA ALA A 122 16.36 0.04 2.59
C ALA A 122 14.85 -0.04 2.93
N VAL A 123 14.45 -1.06 3.70
CA VAL A 123 13.07 -1.17 4.18
C VAL A 123 12.76 -0.05 5.18
N GLU A 124 13.72 0.32 6.03
CA GLU A 124 13.57 1.46 6.94
C GLU A 124 13.38 2.80 6.19
N ARG A 125 14.13 3.02 5.10
CA ARG A 125 13.93 4.20 4.23
C ARG A 125 12.53 4.20 3.63
N LEU A 126 12.08 3.04 3.14
CA LEU A 126 10.73 2.90 2.58
C LEU A 126 9.66 3.21 3.64
N ALA A 127 9.84 2.69 4.86
CA ALA A 127 8.98 2.95 6.00
C ALA A 127 8.90 4.45 6.32
N ARG A 128 10.04 5.16 6.37
CA ARG A 128 10.08 6.62 6.62
C ARG A 128 9.32 7.41 5.54
N SER A 129 9.40 7.01 4.29
CA SER A 129 8.69 7.68 3.19
C SER A 129 7.18 7.44 3.24
N TYR A 130 6.77 6.19 3.48
CA TYR A 130 5.39 5.75 3.36
C TYR A 130 4.54 5.90 4.62
N LEU A 131 5.15 5.74 5.80
CA LEU A 131 4.47 5.69 7.10
C LEU A 131 4.64 7.02 7.84
N ARG A 132 3.72 7.29 8.76
CA ARG A 132 3.79 8.40 9.73
C ARG A 132 3.44 7.82 11.09
N ARG A 133 4.40 7.88 12.02
CA ARG A 133 4.33 7.30 13.37
C ARG A 133 3.66 5.92 13.40
N PRO A 134 4.23 4.92 12.71
CA PRO A 134 3.62 3.59 12.65
C PRO A 134 3.71 2.88 14.00
N ALA A 135 2.61 2.25 14.41
CA ALA A 135 2.69 1.20 15.42
C ALA A 135 3.38 -0.03 14.81
N ILE A 136 4.28 -0.66 15.57
CA ILE A 136 5.00 -1.84 15.13
C ILE A 136 4.44 -3.05 15.87
N VAL A 137 4.02 -4.06 15.10
CA VAL A 137 3.51 -5.32 15.64
C VAL A 137 4.43 -6.44 15.18
N TYR A 138 5.08 -7.10 16.13
CA TYR A 138 5.92 -8.28 15.90
C TYR A 138 5.22 -9.51 16.46
N ILE A 139 5.23 -10.60 15.68
CA ILE A 139 4.74 -11.91 16.12
C ILE A 139 5.95 -12.85 16.19
N GLY A 140 6.20 -13.43 17.36
CA GLY A 140 7.35 -14.31 17.60
C GLY A 140 8.56 -13.59 18.20
N SER A 141 9.72 -14.25 18.19
CA SER A 141 10.98 -13.70 18.71
C SER A 141 11.77 -13.03 17.59
N VAL A 142 12.17 -11.77 17.78
CA VAL A 142 13.02 -11.02 16.84
C VAL A 142 14.28 -11.84 16.55
N GLY A 143 14.53 -12.17 15.27
CA GLY A 143 15.76 -12.81 14.82
C GLY A 143 15.82 -14.34 14.93
N LYS A 144 14.73 -15.04 15.27
CA LYS A 144 14.65 -16.50 15.15
C LYS A 144 13.50 -16.90 14.21
N PRO A 145 13.77 -17.58 13.09
CA PRO A 145 12.72 -18.17 12.28
C PRO A 145 11.85 -19.07 13.17
N VAL A 146 10.53 -18.91 13.07
CA VAL A 146 9.60 -19.82 13.74
C VAL A 146 9.64 -21.13 12.96
N ASP A 147 10.20 -22.18 13.56
CA ASP A 147 10.17 -23.51 12.96
C ASP A 147 8.70 -23.92 12.76
N ARG A 148 8.37 -24.29 11.52
CA ARG A 148 7.06 -24.83 11.18
C ARG A 148 7.02 -26.28 11.66
N THR A 149 6.40 -26.52 12.82
CA THR A 149 5.92 -27.86 13.22
C THR A 149 4.95 -28.44 12.21
#